data_AF-A0A838PVB2-F1
#
_entry.id   AF-A0A838PVB2-F1
#
_cell.length_a   1.000
_cell.length_b   1.000
_cell.length_c   1.000
_cell.angle_alpha   90.00
_cell.angle_beta   90.00
_cell.angle_gamma   90.00
#
_symmetry.space_group_name_H-M   'P 1'
#
loop_
_entity.id
_entity.type
_entity.pdbx_description
1 polymer ?
#
loop_
_entity_poly.entity_id
_entity_poly.type
_entity_poly.pdbx_seq_one_letter_code
_entity_poly.pdbx_strand_id
1 'polypeptide(L)'
;MRTTSTPKAGAPLVWDERLWEDAWERLLSHPERHRIAVQVWRGEAPADPFEQRVATELARRWRRSARNLALLYGLWALFWGLLTWDDWRPDGILRSLLTISCALVGVAAVGACFATRRRLRKHLRRWAATPADPST
;
A
#
# COMPACT_ATOMS: atom_id res chain seq x y z
N MET A 1 8.00 6.34 -45.44
CA MET A 1 6.54 6.23 -45.18
C MET A 1 6.35 5.29 -44.01
N ARG A 2 5.94 5.81 -42.83
CA ARG A 2 5.77 5.03 -41.60
C ARG A 2 4.29 4.64 -41.51
N THR A 3 4.00 3.36 -41.71
CA THR A 3 2.64 2.82 -41.64
C THR A 3 2.12 2.91 -40.21
N THR A 4 1.14 3.77 -39.97
CA THR A 4 0.37 3.80 -38.72
C THR A 4 -0.59 2.61 -38.74
N SER A 5 -0.15 1.48 -38.18
CA SER A 5 -1.03 0.36 -37.91
C SER A 5 -2.02 0.77 -36.82
N THR A 6 -3.29 0.89 -37.18
CA THR A 6 -4.40 1.01 -36.24
C THR A 6 -4.34 -0.18 -35.26
N PRO A 7 -4.31 0.06 -33.93
CA PRO A 7 -4.27 -1.02 -32.97
C PRO A 7 -5.55 -1.87 -33.11
N LYS A 8 -5.36 -3.19 -33.23
CA LYS A 8 -6.40 -4.20 -33.36
C LYS A 8 -7.27 -4.15 -32.09
N ALA A 9 -8.56 -3.83 -32.25
CA ALA A 9 -9.53 -3.85 -31.16
C ALA A 9 -9.52 -5.22 -30.48
N GLY A 10 -9.23 -5.24 -29.18
CA GLY A 10 -9.13 -6.47 -28.38
C GLY A 10 -7.71 -6.97 -28.08
N ALA A 11 -6.66 -6.28 -28.52
CA ALA A 11 -5.31 -6.58 -28.02
C ALA A 11 -5.21 -6.12 -26.54
N PRO A 12 -4.66 -6.95 -25.63
CA PRO A 12 -4.39 -6.51 -24.27
C PRO A 12 -3.52 -5.26 -24.35
N LEU A 13 -3.91 -4.18 -23.66
CA LEU A 13 -3.11 -2.95 -23.56
C LEU A 13 -1.76 -3.32 -22.95
N VAL A 14 -0.75 -3.53 -23.81
CA VAL A 14 0.63 -3.71 -23.41
C VAL A 14 1.16 -2.32 -23.11
N TRP A 15 1.05 -1.94 -21.83
CA TRP A 15 1.62 -0.69 -21.34
C TRP A 15 3.15 -0.80 -21.38
N ASP A 16 3.81 0.12 -22.07
CA ASP A 16 5.27 0.25 -22.01
C ASP A 16 5.66 0.70 -20.59
N GLU A 17 6.42 -0.14 -19.88
CA GLU A 17 6.75 0.07 -18.46
C GLU A 17 7.60 1.33 -18.25
N ARG A 18 8.46 1.69 -19.22
CA ARG A 18 9.24 2.93 -19.14
C ARG A 18 8.36 4.16 -19.26
N LEU A 19 7.40 4.10 -20.17
CA LEU A 19 6.43 5.17 -20.40
C LEU A 19 5.45 5.31 -19.22
N TRP A 20 5.16 4.19 -18.55
CA TRP A 20 4.38 4.16 -17.32
C TRP A 20 5.12 4.79 -16.13
N GLU A 21 6.41 4.52 -15.95
CA GLU A 21 7.21 5.17 -14.90
C GLU A 21 7.28 6.68 -15.08
N ASP A 22 7.53 7.15 -16.31
CA ASP A 22 7.51 8.57 -16.63
C ASP A 22 6.12 9.20 -16.45
N ALA A 23 5.05 8.54 -16.88
CA ALA A 23 3.68 9.02 -16.69
C ALA A 23 3.27 9.03 -15.21
N TRP A 24 3.71 8.03 -14.45
CA TRP A 24 3.52 7.99 -13.01
C TRP A 24 4.18 9.21 -12.38
N GLU A 25 5.46 9.48 -12.68
CA GLU A 25 6.22 10.57 -12.06
C GLU A 25 5.77 11.96 -12.50
N ARG A 26 5.46 12.16 -13.79
CA ARG A 26 5.22 13.48 -14.39
C ARG A 26 3.74 13.83 -14.59
N LEU A 27 2.89 12.86 -14.90
CA LEU A 27 1.50 13.12 -15.32
C LEU A 27 0.52 13.07 -14.16
N LEU A 28 0.71 12.14 -13.22
CA LEU A 28 -0.16 12.02 -12.05
C LEU A 28 0.24 13.05 -11.01
N SER A 29 -0.50 14.15 -10.97
CA SER A 29 -0.35 15.17 -9.93
C SER A 29 -0.59 14.54 -8.54
N HIS A 30 0.12 15.02 -7.52
CA HIS A 30 -0.03 14.54 -6.13
C HIS A 30 -1.51 14.43 -5.64
N PRO A 31 -2.44 15.35 -5.99
CA PRO A 31 -3.84 15.21 -5.59
C PRO A 31 -4.59 14.07 -6.29
N GLU A 32 -4.30 13.77 -7.56
CA GLU A 32 -4.95 12.68 -8.29
C GLU A 32 -4.54 11.32 -7.72
N ARG A 33 -3.25 11.14 -7.42
CA ARG A 33 -2.75 9.94 -6.73
C ARG A 33 -3.44 9.76 -5.38
N HIS A 34 -3.67 10.84 -4.64
CA HIS A 34 -4.35 10.81 -3.36
C HIS A 34 -5.82 10.43 -3.51
N ARG A 35 -6.53 11.00 -4.48
CA ARG A 35 -7.94 10.64 -4.77
C ARG A 35 -8.09 9.16 -5.09
N ILE A 36 -7.26 8.64 -6.00
CA ILE A 36 -7.27 7.22 -6.38
C ILE A 36 -6.89 6.35 -5.19
N ALA A 37 -5.91 6.76 -4.37
CA ALA A 37 -5.56 6.05 -3.13
C ALA A 37 -6.72 5.98 -2.14
N VAL A 38 -7.49 7.07 -1.99
CA VAL A 38 -8.67 7.12 -1.12
C VAL A 38 -9.79 6.24 -1.65
N GLN A 39 -10.05 6.25 -2.96
CA GLN A 39 -11.05 5.36 -3.59
C GLN A 39 -10.67 3.88 -3.38
N VAL A 40 -9.41 3.54 -3.63
CA VAL A 40 -8.84 2.20 -3.36
C VAL A 40 -9.00 1.82 -1.89
N TRP A 41 -8.78 2.75 -0.96
CA TRP A 41 -8.95 2.53 0.47
C TRP A 41 -10.41 2.30 0.88
N ARG A 42 -11.34 3.06 0.30
CA ARG A 42 -12.79 2.90 0.48
C ARG A 42 -13.30 1.60 -0.14
N GLY A 43 -12.56 1.02 -1.07
CA GLY A 43 -12.92 -0.22 -1.74
C GLY A 43 -13.88 -0.01 -2.90
N GLU A 44 -14.00 1.23 -3.40
CA GLU A 44 -14.70 1.58 -4.62
C GLU A 44 -13.99 0.92 -5.81
N ALA A 45 -14.76 0.39 -6.76
CA ALA A 45 -14.17 -0.19 -7.96
C ALA A 45 -13.70 0.96 -8.87
N PRO A 46 -12.45 0.92 -9.36
CA PRO A 46 -11.99 1.87 -10.37
C PRO A 46 -12.86 1.77 -11.62
N ALA A 47 -13.29 2.92 -12.15
CA ALA A 47 -14.18 3.00 -13.30
C ALA A 47 -13.45 2.66 -14.60
N ASP A 48 -12.17 3.04 -14.68
CA ASP A 48 -11.37 2.94 -15.90
C ASP A 48 -10.20 1.94 -15.80
N PRO A 49 -9.76 1.36 -16.93
CA PRO A 49 -8.56 0.51 -17.00
C PRO A 49 -7.29 1.23 -16.52
N PHE A 50 -7.22 2.55 -16.73
CA PHE A 50 -6.13 3.39 -16.23
C PHE A 50 -6.14 3.47 -14.70
N GLU A 51 -7.29 3.74 -14.08
CA GLU A 51 -7.44 3.77 -12.62
C GLU A 51 -7.11 2.41 -11.99
N GLN A 52 -7.47 1.30 -12.64
CA GLN A 52 -7.08 -0.06 -12.21
C GLN A 52 -5.56 -0.24 -12.18
N ARG A 53 -4.85 0.25 -13.20
CA ARG A 53 -3.39 0.19 -13.24
C ARG A 53 -2.76 1.08 -12.17
N VAL A 54 -3.25 2.31 -12.00
CA VAL A 54 -2.81 3.23 -10.94
C VAL A 54 -3.01 2.60 -9.56
N ALA A 55 -4.20 2.06 -9.30
CA ALA A 55 -4.54 1.39 -8.04
C ALA A 55 -3.63 0.20 -7.74
N THR A 56 -3.32 -0.61 -8.77
CA THR A 56 -2.45 -1.77 -8.66
C THR A 56 -1.00 -1.35 -8.34
N GLU A 57 -0.51 -0.31 -9.01
CA GLU A 57 0.84 0.22 -8.79
C GLU A 57 0.97 0.88 -7.42
N LEU A 58 -0.03 1.68 -7.02
CA LEU A 58 -0.11 2.24 -5.68
C LEU A 58 -0.10 1.12 -4.62
N ALA A 59 -0.87 0.05 -4.82
CA ALA A 59 -0.88 -1.10 -3.92
C ALA A 59 0.44 -1.89 -3.92
N ARG A 60 1.23 -1.88 -5.00
CA ARG A 60 2.58 -2.47 -5.05
C ARG A 60 3.57 -1.62 -4.26
N ARG A 61 3.62 -0.30 -4.50
CA ARG A 61 4.51 0.63 -3.80
C ARG A 61 4.19 0.69 -2.30
N TRP A 62 2.91 0.75 -1.97
CA TRP A 62 2.45 0.73 -0.58
C TRP A 62 2.81 -0.55 0.16
N ARG A 63 2.80 -1.71 -0.53
CA ARG A 63 3.27 -2.98 0.05
C ARG A 63 4.76 -2.97 0.38
N ARG A 64 5.60 -2.32 -0.43
CA ARG A 64 7.03 -2.15 -0.13
C ARG A 64 7.22 -1.22 1.07
N SER A 65 6.56 -0.06 1.07
CA SER A 65 6.65 0.89 2.19
C SER A 65 6.10 0.31 3.50
N ALA A 66 4.97 -0.41 3.46
CA ALA A 66 4.40 -1.07 4.64
C ALA A 66 5.32 -2.16 5.20
N ARG A 67 6.10 -2.86 4.36
CA ARG A 67 7.12 -3.81 4.83
C ARG A 67 8.24 -3.07 5.57
N ASN A 68 8.75 -1.98 5.00
CA ASN A 68 9.82 -1.20 5.63
C ASN A 68 9.35 -0.58 6.95
N LEU A 69 8.14 -0.02 6.98
CA LEU A 69 7.53 0.50 8.21
C LEU A 69 7.33 -0.61 9.25
N ALA A 70 6.80 -1.78 8.86
CA ALA A 70 6.64 -2.89 9.78
C ALA A 70 7.97 -3.39 10.36
N LEU A 71 9.05 -3.40 9.57
CA LEU A 71 10.39 -3.73 10.05
C LEU A 71 10.91 -2.67 11.02
N LEU A 72 10.77 -1.38 10.68
CA LEU A 72 11.21 -0.28 11.53
C LEU A 72 10.48 -0.28 12.88
N TYR A 73 9.15 -0.37 12.85
CA TYR A 73 8.34 -0.43 14.08
C TYR A 73 8.53 -1.75 14.83
N GLY A 74 8.81 -2.85 14.14
CA GLY A 74 9.16 -4.13 14.77
C GLY A 74 10.49 -4.05 15.53
N LEU A 75 11.52 -3.46 14.92
CA LEU A 75 12.81 -3.21 15.58
C LEU A 75 12.65 -2.25 16.75
N TRP A 76 11.85 -1.20 16.59
CA TRP A 76 11.56 -0.26 17.65
C TRP A 76 10.78 -0.92 18.81
N ALA A 77 9.77 -1.73 18.52
CA ALA A 77 9.04 -2.49 19.54
C ALA A 77 9.94 -3.50 20.27
N LEU A 78 10.84 -4.18 19.54
CA LEU A 78 11.83 -5.08 20.13
C LEU A 78 12.79 -4.33 21.05
N PHE A 79 13.31 -3.18 20.61
CA PHE A 79 14.21 -2.34 21.41
C PHE A 79 13.56 -1.96 22.74
N TRP A 80 12.32 -1.46 22.72
CA TRP A 80 11.60 -1.11 23.95
C TRP A 80 11.21 -2.34 24.79
N GLY A 81 10.84 -3.45 24.16
CA GLY A 81 10.53 -4.70 24.85
C GLY A 81 11.75 -5.32 25.56
N LEU A 82 12.93 -5.23 24.96
CA LEU A 82 14.20 -5.64 25.58
C LEU A 82 14.51 -4.77 26.79
N LEU A 83 14.33 -3.45 26.68
CA LEU A 83 14.51 -2.54 27.82
C LEU A 83 13.55 -2.86 28.98
N THR A 84 12.29 -3.17 28.70
CA THR A 84 11.33 -3.57 29.76
C THR A 84 11.70 -4.88 30.45
N TRP A 85 12.40 -5.78 29.75
CA TRP A 85 12.80 -7.07 30.31
C TRP A 85 13.95 -6.92 31.32
N ASP A 86 14.91 -6.04 31.02
CA ASP A 86 16.03 -5.74 31.92
C ASP A 86 15.61 -4.86 33.12
N ASP A 87 14.57 -4.03 32.97
CA ASP A 87 14.05 -3.13 34.01
C ASP A 87 13.11 -3.81 35.04
N TRP A 88 13.19 -5.13 35.24
CA TRP A 88 12.40 -5.87 36.25
C TRP A 88 12.76 -5.55 37.72
N ARG A 89 13.44 -4.43 37.98
CA ARG A 89 13.68 -3.87 39.32
C ARG A 89 12.49 -3.03 39.80
N PRO A 90 12.07 -3.17 41.07
CA PRO A 90 10.82 -2.59 41.59
C PRO A 90 10.79 -1.06 41.70
N ASP A 91 11.91 -0.34 41.54
CA ASP A 91 11.98 1.12 41.75
C ASP A 91 11.56 1.95 40.51
N GLY A 92 11.19 1.31 39.39
CA GLY A 92 11.05 1.92 38.07
C GLY A 92 9.62 2.19 37.55
N ILE A 93 8.60 2.29 38.40
CA ILE A 93 7.17 2.26 38.01
C ILE A 93 6.82 3.28 36.89
N LEU A 94 7.34 4.52 36.95
CA LEU A 94 7.09 5.54 35.91
C LEU A 94 7.84 5.27 34.58
N ARG A 95 9.04 4.69 34.64
CA ARG A 95 9.78 4.26 33.43
C ARG A 95 9.13 3.05 32.77
N SER A 96 8.57 2.16 33.59
CA SER A 96 7.88 0.94 33.14
C SER A 96 6.63 1.25 32.31
N LEU A 97 5.79 2.21 32.74
CA LEU A 97 4.60 2.58 31.94
C LEU A 97 4.95 3.20 30.59
N LEU A 98 5.97 4.06 30.53
CA LEU A 98 6.35 4.73 29.28
C LEU A 98 6.96 3.74 28.27
N THR A 99 7.83 2.85 28.74
CA THR A 99 8.46 1.79 27.93
C THR A 99 7.42 0.77 27.43
N ILE A 100 6.47 0.35 28.27
CA ILE A 100 5.33 -0.50 27.88
C ILE A 100 4.45 0.22 26.84
N SER A 101 4.12 1.49 27.05
CA SER A 101 3.32 2.28 26.11
C SER A 101 4.00 2.38 24.75
N CYS A 102 5.31 2.64 24.73
CA CYS A 102 6.10 2.65 23.51
C CYS A 102 6.07 1.29 22.82
N ALA A 103 6.36 0.19 23.52
CA ALA A 103 6.30 -1.15 22.93
C ALA A 103 4.93 -1.45 22.30
N LEU A 104 3.84 -1.10 23.00
CA LEU A 104 2.46 -1.27 22.51
C LEU A 104 2.17 -0.44 21.26
N VAL A 105 2.63 0.81 21.18
CA VAL A 105 2.50 1.64 19.96
C VAL A 105 3.19 0.96 18.76
N GLY A 106 4.34 0.34 18.99
CA GLY A 106 5.10 -0.34 17.94
C GLY A 106 4.36 -1.58 17.45
N VAL A 107 3.85 -2.40 18.38
CA VAL A 107 3.01 -3.56 18.05
C VAL A 107 1.74 -3.15 17.31
N ALA A 108 1.07 -2.08 17.75
CA ALA A 108 -0.12 -1.54 17.10
C ALA A 108 0.18 -1.07 15.67
N ALA A 109 1.30 -0.37 15.45
CA ALA A 109 1.73 0.07 14.12
C ALA A 109 2.01 -1.11 13.18
N VAL A 110 2.68 -2.16 13.67
CA VAL A 110 2.91 -3.40 12.91
C VAL A 110 1.57 -4.08 12.59
N GLY A 111 0.68 -4.20 13.57
CA GLY A 111 -0.67 -4.74 13.39
C GLY A 111 -1.47 -4.00 12.33
N ALA A 112 -1.44 -2.66 12.36
CA ALA A 112 -2.08 -1.81 11.35
C ALA A 112 -1.51 -2.06 9.94
N CYS A 113 -0.18 -2.21 9.81
CA CYS A 113 0.46 -2.55 8.53
C CYS A 113 0.00 -3.92 7.99
N PHE A 114 -0.15 -4.92 8.84
CA PHE A 114 -0.66 -6.24 8.43
C PHE A 114 -2.14 -6.23 8.06
N ALA A 115 -2.98 -5.57 8.86
CA ALA A 115 -4.41 -5.46 8.63
C ALA A 115 -4.71 -4.81 7.27
N THR A 116 -4.02 -3.71 6.99
CA THR A 116 -4.16 -2.98 5.73
C THR A 116 -3.63 -3.76 4.53
N ARG A 117 -2.48 -4.44 4.66
CA ARG A 117 -1.98 -5.36 3.63
C ARG A 117 -2.99 -6.47 3.29
N ARG A 118 -3.66 -7.04 4.31
CA ARG A 118 -4.74 -8.02 4.12
C ARG A 118 -5.93 -7.40 3.38
N ARG A 119 -6.33 -6.19 3.76
CA ARG A 119 -7.47 -5.48 3.15
C ARG A 119 -7.23 -5.20 1.67
N LEU A 120 -6.08 -4.62 1.30
CA LEU A 120 -5.71 -4.37 -0.10
C LEU A 120 -5.68 -5.64 -0.95
N ARG A 121 -5.15 -6.75 -0.40
CA ARG A 121 -5.20 -8.04 -1.11
C ARG A 121 -6.62 -8.52 -1.39
N LYS A 122 -7.55 -8.30 -0.46
CA LYS A 122 -8.97 -8.64 -0.67
C LYS A 122 -9.60 -7.76 -1.75
N HIS A 123 -9.34 -6.45 -1.76
CA HIS A 123 -9.89 -5.55 -2.78
C HIS A 123 -9.36 -5.87 -4.19
N LEU A 124 -8.05 -6.07 -4.33
CA LEU A 124 -7.46 -6.44 -5.62
C LEU A 124 -8.00 -7.77 -6.17
N ARG A 125 -8.24 -8.76 -5.30
CA ARG A 125 -8.86 -10.02 -5.71
C ARG A 125 -10.30 -9.85 -6.17
N ARG A 126 -11.06 -8.95 -5.53
CA ARG A 126 -12.43 -8.64 -5.95
C ARG A 126 -12.44 -7.99 -7.32
N TRP A 127 -11.58 -7.01 -7.57
CA TRP A 127 -11.51 -6.34 -8.88
C TRP A 127 -11.03 -7.27 -9.99
N ALA A 128 -10.08 -8.16 -9.71
CA ALA A 128 -9.65 -9.18 -10.68
C ALA A 128 -10.75 -10.20 -11.03
N ALA A 129 -11.77 -10.34 -10.17
CA ALA A 129 -12.89 -11.25 -10.38
C ALA A 129 -14.11 -10.58 -11.02
N THR A 130 -14.12 -9.24 -11.14
CA THR A 130 -15.16 -8.53 -11.88
C THR A 130 -14.79 -8.55 -13.36
N PRO A 131 -15.46 -9.35 -14.22
CA PRO A 131 -15.24 -9.27 -15.66
C PRO A 131 -15.56 -7.85 -16.12
N ALA A 132 -14.69 -7.27 -16.94
CA ALA A 132 -14.96 -6.00 -17.62
C ALA A 132 -16.25 -6.20 -18.43
N ASP A 133 -17.34 -5.59 -17.99
CA ASP A 133 -18.61 -5.65 -18.71
C ASP A 133 -18.44 -4.85 -20.01
N PRO A 134 -18.50 -5.48 -21.20
CA PRO A 134 -18.21 -4.82 -22.47
C PRO A 134 -19.37 -3.96 -22.99
N SER A 135 -20.28 -3.49 -22.11
CA SER A 135 -21.60 -2.98 -22.50
C SER A 135 -21.87 -1.49 -22.19
N THR A 136 -20.85 -0.68 -21.91
CA THR A 136 -20.97 0.80 -21.82
C THR A 136 -20.00 1.52 -22.73
#